data_AF-X1USA7-F1
#
_entry.id   AF-X1USA7-F1
#
_cell.length_a   1.000
_cell.length_b   1.000
_cell.length_c   1.000
_cell.angle_alpha   90.00
_cell.angle_beta   90.00
_cell.angle_gamma   90.00
#
_symmetry.space_group_name_H-M   'P 1'
#
loop_
_entity.id
_entity.type
_entity.pdbx_description
1 polymer ?
#
loop_
_entity_poly.entity_id
_entity_poly.type
_entity_poly.pdbx_seq_one_letter_code
_entity_poly.pdbx_strand_id
1 'polypeptide(L)'
;MKKLYYLIILTVILGLVLTGCLLSNVGQVPTSEQSGVAYLTKGIPGFPDVFTLYADQTINVGTVSVWNDDDYLYVTYNTTGDWVLTETHLHVACSEGDIPQNKKGNPKPGKFMHNMEHTYVQEYELDPIPLEDFVCTD
;
A
#
# COMPACT_ATOMS: atom_id res chain seq x y z
N MET A 1 -51.61 10.06 13.37
CA MET A 1 -50.54 9.05 13.57
C MET A 1 -49.65 8.84 12.34
N LYS A 2 -50.19 8.85 11.09
CA LYS A 2 -49.38 8.65 9.87
C LYS A 2 -48.28 9.70 9.62
N LYS A 3 -48.51 10.97 9.99
CA LYS A 3 -47.52 12.06 9.83
C LYS A 3 -46.32 11.95 10.77
N LEU A 4 -46.52 11.37 11.96
CA LEU A 4 -45.46 11.17 12.95
C LEU A 4 -44.56 9.98 12.56
N TYR A 5 -45.15 8.92 12.01
CA TYR A 5 -44.43 7.78 11.45
C TYR A 5 -43.51 8.16 10.28
N TYR A 6 -43.97 9.06 9.39
CA TYR A 6 -43.17 9.54 8.28
C TYR A 6 -41.93 10.33 8.73
N LEU A 7 -42.07 11.15 9.78
CA LEU A 7 -40.95 11.92 10.35
C LEU A 7 -39.91 11.01 11.02
N ILE A 8 -40.35 9.97 11.75
CA ILE A 8 -39.45 9.00 12.38
C ILE A 8 -38.66 8.21 11.32
N ILE A 9 -39.32 7.78 10.24
CA ILE A 9 -38.65 7.09 9.13
C ILE A 9 -37.63 7.99 8.44
N LEU A 10 -37.98 9.25 8.18
CA LEU A 10 -37.06 10.20 7.53
C LEU A 10 -35.81 10.43 8.39
N THR A 11 -35.96 10.55 9.71
CA THR A 11 -34.82 10.73 10.62
C THR A 11 -33.94 9.48 10.73
N VAL A 12 -34.52 8.28 10.69
CA VAL A 12 -33.74 7.02 10.73
C VAL A 12 -32.96 6.83 9.44
N ILE A 13 -33.55 7.12 8.29
CA ILE A 13 -32.87 7.01 6.99
C ILE A 13 -31.73 8.05 6.89
N LEU A 14 -31.97 9.30 7.30
CA LEU A 14 -30.94 10.34 7.25
C LEU A 14 -29.79 10.06 8.24
N GLY A 15 -30.08 9.46 9.40
CA GLY A 15 -29.08 9.01 10.36
C GLY A 15 -28.26 7.80 9.89
N LEU A 16 -28.87 6.86 9.16
CA LEU A 16 -28.18 5.68 8.61
C LEU A 16 -27.20 6.03 7.48
N VAL A 17 -27.42 7.13 6.76
CA VAL A 17 -26.54 7.58 5.66
C VAL A 17 -25.32 8.34 6.19
N LEU A 18 -25.35 8.84 7.44
CA LEU A 18 -24.20 9.52 8.05
C LEU A 18 -23.17 8.57 8.68
N THR A 19 -23.46 7.27 8.78
CA THR A 19 -22.46 6.23 9.08
C THR A 19 -21.88 5.63 7.80
N GLY A 20 -21.77 6.44 6.73
CA GLY A 20 -20.89 6.13 5.62
C GLY A 20 -19.49 5.93 6.18
N CYS A 21 -19.02 4.69 6.12
CA CYS A 21 -17.67 4.31 6.48
C CYS A 21 -16.71 5.28 5.80
N LEU A 22 -16.03 6.11 6.60
CA LEU A 22 -14.85 6.81 6.13
C LEU A 22 -13.87 5.70 5.76
N LEU A 23 -13.82 5.36 4.47
CA LEU A 23 -12.71 4.61 3.89
C LEU A 23 -11.48 5.47 4.14
N SER A 24 -10.80 5.21 5.25
CA SER A 24 -9.48 5.76 5.51
C SER A 24 -8.59 5.22 4.41
N ASN A 25 -8.23 6.08 3.44
CA ASN A 25 -7.18 5.77 2.50
C ASN A 25 -5.94 5.37 3.30
N VAL A 26 -5.58 4.09 3.23
CA VAL A 26 -4.33 3.53 3.73
C VAL A 26 -3.21 3.99 2.77
N GLY A 27 -2.88 5.27 2.83
CA GLY A 27 -1.87 5.90 1.96
C GLY A 27 -0.88 6.78 2.71
N GLN A 28 -0.98 6.87 4.04
CA GLN A 28 0.01 7.59 4.84
C GLN A 28 1.12 6.64 5.27
N VAL A 29 2.23 6.72 4.52
CA VAL A 29 3.54 6.20 4.94
C VAL A 29 3.89 6.85 6.31
N PRO A 30 4.35 6.07 7.31
CA PRO A 30 4.80 6.61 8.58
C PRO A 30 5.90 7.66 8.39
N THR A 31 5.78 8.82 9.06
CA THR A 31 6.80 9.88 9.06
C THR A 31 7.86 9.68 10.15
N SER A 32 7.88 8.53 10.81
CA SER A 32 9.02 8.15 11.64
C SER A 32 10.10 7.59 10.73
N GLU A 33 11.30 8.13 10.80
CA GLU A 33 12.53 7.47 10.34
C GLU A 33 12.42 5.99 10.70
N GLN A 34 12.12 5.16 9.70
CA GLN A 34 12.11 3.72 9.87
C GLN A 34 13.57 3.33 9.88
N SER A 35 14.18 3.51 11.06
CA SER A 35 15.55 3.14 11.37
C SER A 35 15.68 1.65 11.06
N GLY A 36 16.17 1.36 9.87
CA GLY A 36 16.02 0.04 9.25
C GLY A 36 16.16 -0.01 7.73
N VAL A 37 16.34 1.11 7.02
CA VAL A 37 16.77 1.06 5.62
C VAL A 37 18.26 0.69 5.59
N ALA A 38 18.54 -0.59 5.82
CA ALA A 38 19.80 -1.19 5.43
C ALA A 38 19.76 -1.33 3.91
N TYR A 39 20.52 -0.46 3.26
CA TYR A 39 20.99 -0.51 1.89
C TYR A 39 21.04 -1.95 1.31
N LEU A 40 20.49 -2.08 0.09
CA LEU A 40 20.40 -3.27 -0.77
C LEU A 40 19.30 -4.26 -0.38
N THR A 41 18.12 -4.12 -1.01
CA THR A 41 17.16 -5.21 -1.17
C THR A 41 17.85 -6.33 -1.96
N LYS A 42 18.34 -7.34 -1.24
CA LYS A 42 19.21 -8.41 -1.76
C LYS A 42 18.59 -9.79 -1.51
N GLY A 43 17.27 -9.83 -1.30
CA GLY A 43 16.52 -11.06 -1.36
C GLY A 43 16.90 -11.82 -2.63
N ILE A 44 17.32 -13.07 -2.45
CA ILE A 44 17.72 -13.95 -3.55
C ILE A 44 16.57 -14.92 -3.86
N PRO A 45 16.59 -15.61 -5.01
CA PRO A 45 15.55 -16.59 -5.32
C PRO A 45 15.43 -17.64 -4.20
N GLY A 46 14.22 -17.77 -3.66
CA GLY A 46 13.91 -18.67 -2.53
C GLY A 46 14.16 -18.10 -1.13
N PHE A 47 14.77 -16.93 -1.00
CA PHE A 47 15.00 -16.22 0.26
C PHE A 47 14.73 -14.72 0.10
N PRO A 48 13.45 -14.31 -0.01
CA PRO A 48 13.10 -12.91 -0.15
C PRO A 48 13.35 -12.13 1.14
N ASP A 49 13.63 -10.84 0.98
CA ASP A 49 13.53 -9.88 2.07
C ASP A 49 12.04 -9.65 2.37
N VAL A 50 11.65 -9.77 3.63
CA VAL A 50 10.25 -9.67 4.04
C VAL A 50 10.06 -8.48 4.97
N PHE A 51 9.18 -7.57 4.56
CA PHE A 51 8.83 -6.36 5.29
C PHE A 51 7.40 -6.44 5.81
N THR A 52 7.13 -5.88 6.98
CA THR A 52 5.76 -5.79 7.52
C THR A 52 4.94 -4.80 6.69
N LEU A 53 3.74 -5.22 6.28
CA LEU A 53 2.75 -4.33 5.69
C LEU A 53 1.89 -3.74 6.81
N TYR A 54 1.93 -2.41 6.93
CA TYR A 54 1.18 -1.69 7.98
C TYR A 54 -0.08 -1.01 7.42
N ALA A 55 -1.20 -1.15 8.13
CA ALA A 55 -2.36 -0.27 8.03
C ALA A 55 -2.41 0.67 9.23
N ASP A 56 -3.03 1.85 9.07
CA ASP A 56 -3.12 2.88 10.11
C ASP A 56 -1.78 3.12 10.84
N GLN A 57 -0.69 3.13 10.06
CA GLN A 57 0.72 3.30 10.48
C GLN A 57 1.31 2.22 11.41
N THR A 58 0.49 1.48 12.15
CA THR A 58 0.97 0.61 13.25
C THR A 58 0.36 -0.78 13.27
N ILE A 59 -0.75 -0.99 12.57
CA ILE A 59 -1.44 -2.28 12.53
C ILE A 59 -0.72 -3.16 11.51
N ASN A 60 -0.08 -4.23 11.98
CA ASN A 60 0.43 -5.25 11.07
C ASN A 60 -0.76 -5.94 10.38
N VAL A 61 -0.85 -5.81 9.07
CA VAL A 61 -1.90 -6.42 8.24
C VAL A 61 -1.35 -7.49 7.31
N GLY A 62 -0.05 -7.77 7.34
CA GLY A 62 0.58 -8.75 6.47
C GLY A 62 2.04 -8.41 6.17
N THR A 63 2.50 -8.81 4.99
CA THR A 63 3.90 -8.68 4.57
C THR A 63 4.04 -8.29 3.11
N VAL A 64 5.16 -7.65 2.79
CA VAL A 64 5.67 -7.45 1.43
C VAL A 64 6.98 -8.23 1.30
N SER A 65 7.05 -9.15 0.35
CA SER A 65 8.25 -9.91 0.03
C SER A 65 8.91 -9.35 -1.21
N VAL A 66 10.22 -9.13 -1.16
CA VAL A 66 10.99 -8.55 -2.27
C VAL A 66 12.26 -9.36 -2.50
N TRP A 67 12.52 -9.71 -3.76
CA TRP A 67 13.73 -10.42 -4.19
C TRP A 67 14.04 -10.13 -5.66
N ASN A 68 15.23 -10.48 -6.13
CA ASN A 68 15.60 -10.41 -7.55
C ASN A 68 16.44 -11.61 -7.99
N ASP A 69 16.51 -11.84 -9.30
CA ASP A 69 17.36 -12.86 -9.95
C ASP A 69 18.44 -12.24 -10.85
N ASP A 70 18.93 -11.04 -10.48
CA ASP A 70 19.82 -10.17 -11.26
C ASP A 70 19.17 -9.52 -12.50
N ASP A 71 18.20 -10.17 -13.15
CA ASP A 71 17.52 -9.64 -14.35
C ASP A 71 16.22 -8.89 -13.99
N TYR A 72 15.46 -9.39 -13.02
CA TYR A 72 14.16 -8.85 -12.63
C TYR A 72 14.02 -8.70 -11.12
N LEU A 73 13.30 -7.66 -10.71
CA LEU A 73 12.79 -7.47 -9.35
C LEU A 73 11.38 -8.06 -9.24
N TYR A 74 11.17 -8.82 -8.18
CA TYR A 74 9.89 -9.46 -7.84
C TYR A 74 9.38 -8.90 -6.51
N VAL A 75 8.10 -8.55 -6.49
CA VAL A 75 7.42 -8.00 -5.32
C VAL A 75 6.09 -8.69 -5.13
N THR A 76 5.87 -9.23 -3.94
CA THR A 76 4.61 -9.90 -3.56
C THR A 76 4.05 -9.28 -2.30
N TYR A 77 2.77 -8.91 -2.34
CA TYR A 77 1.99 -8.46 -1.19
C TYR A 77 1.14 -9.62 -0.67
N ASN A 78 1.12 -9.80 0.64
CA ASN A 78 0.28 -10.79 1.31
C ASN A 78 -0.36 -10.17 2.56
N THR A 79 -1.69 -10.19 2.67
CA THR A 79 -2.42 -9.74 3.85
C THR A 79 -2.86 -10.90 4.72
N THR A 80 -3.15 -10.63 5.99
CA THR A 80 -3.53 -11.65 6.98
C THR A 80 -4.84 -11.29 7.67
N GLY A 81 -5.53 -12.30 8.20
CA GLY A 81 -6.82 -12.13 8.87
C GLY A 81 -7.93 -11.73 7.89
N ASP A 82 -8.70 -10.70 8.26
CA ASP A 82 -9.81 -10.19 7.43
C ASP A 82 -9.38 -9.05 6.50
N TRP A 83 -8.08 -8.71 6.47
CA TRP A 83 -7.55 -7.64 5.63
C TRP A 83 -7.44 -8.10 4.18
N VAL A 84 -7.88 -7.23 3.28
CA VAL A 84 -7.81 -7.43 1.83
C VAL A 84 -7.25 -6.18 1.16
N LEU A 85 -6.50 -6.39 0.09
CA LEU A 85 -6.00 -5.34 -0.80
C LEU A 85 -7.13 -4.93 -1.76
N THR A 86 -7.31 -3.62 -1.86
CA THR A 86 -8.16 -2.98 -2.87
C THR A 86 -7.33 -2.19 -3.89
N GLU A 87 -6.12 -1.79 -3.52
CA GLU A 87 -5.20 -1.06 -4.38
C GLU A 87 -3.76 -1.30 -3.89
N THR A 88 -2.79 -1.30 -4.80
CA THR A 88 -1.35 -1.34 -4.48
C THR A 88 -0.62 -0.25 -5.25
N HIS A 89 0.35 0.41 -4.61
CA HIS A 89 1.25 1.39 -5.23
C HIS A 89 2.70 1.03 -4.93
N LEU A 90 3.55 1.01 -5.95
CA LEU A 90 4.98 0.76 -5.84
C LEU A 90 5.76 1.70 -6.77
N HIS A 91 6.85 2.25 -6.24
CA HIS A 91 7.86 2.93 -7.04
C HIS A 91 9.23 2.35 -6.68
N VAL A 92 10.04 2.08 -7.70
CA VAL A 92 11.40 1.55 -7.57
C VAL A 92 12.34 2.65 -8.05
N ALA A 93 13.40 2.91 -7.29
CA ALA A 93 14.37 3.93 -7.62
C ALA A 93 15.72 3.61 -6.98
N CYS A 94 16.80 4.14 -7.58
CA CYS A 94 18.16 3.98 -7.08
C CYS A 94 18.45 4.86 -5.85
N SER A 95 17.70 5.94 -5.66
CA SER A 95 17.83 6.82 -4.51
C SER A 95 16.46 7.21 -3.96
N GLU A 96 16.40 7.49 -2.66
CA GLU A 96 15.17 7.95 -2.02
C GLU A 96 14.63 9.24 -2.63
N GLY A 97 15.52 10.14 -3.07
CA GLY A 97 15.16 11.43 -3.67
C GLY A 97 14.43 11.31 -5.02
N ASP A 98 14.61 10.19 -5.71
CA ASP A 98 13.97 9.92 -7.00
C ASP A 98 12.55 9.33 -6.83
N ILE A 99 12.20 8.87 -5.64
CA ILE A 99 10.83 8.47 -5.32
C ILE A 99 9.93 9.71 -5.43
N PRO A 100 8.75 9.66 -6.05
CA PRO A 100 7.86 10.82 -6.12
C PRO A 100 7.42 11.32 -4.73
N GLN A 101 7.82 12.54 -4.36
CA GLN A 101 7.53 13.12 -3.03
C GLN A 101 6.90 14.53 -3.10
N ASN A 102 6.36 15.00 -1.98
CA ASN A 102 5.98 16.40 -1.79
C ASN A 102 7.17 17.27 -1.35
N LYS A 103 6.97 18.59 -1.25
CA LYS A 103 8.04 19.52 -0.85
C LYS A 103 8.61 19.27 0.57
N LYS A 104 7.92 18.45 1.38
CA LYS A 104 8.33 18.07 2.74
C LYS A 104 8.97 16.68 2.80
N GLY A 105 9.18 16.02 1.65
CA GLY A 105 9.77 14.70 1.58
C GLY A 105 8.79 13.53 1.77
N ASN A 106 7.50 13.79 1.94
CA ASN A 106 6.54 12.69 2.09
C ASN A 106 6.25 12.07 0.71
N PRO A 107 6.23 10.73 0.60
CA PRO A 107 5.87 10.04 -0.63
C PRO A 107 4.50 10.45 -1.18
N LYS A 108 4.34 10.38 -2.50
CA LYS A 108 3.09 10.63 -3.22
C LYS A 108 2.65 9.35 -3.97
N PRO A 109 1.89 8.45 -3.31
CA PRO A 109 1.47 7.18 -3.92
C PRO A 109 0.80 7.34 -5.28
N GLY A 110 -0.09 8.31 -5.46
CA GLY A 110 -0.73 8.59 -6.78
C GLY A 110 0.20 9.08 -7.90
N LYS A 111 1.52 9.09 -7.68
CA LYS A 111 2.56 9.32 -8.70
C LYS A 111 3.53 8.15 -8.84
N PHE A 112 3.31 7.06 -8.13
CA PHE A 112 4.14 5.86 -8.20
C PHE A 112 3.94 5.16 -9.55
N MET A 113 5.01 4.50 -10.01
CA MET A 113 5.10 4.00 -11.38
C MET A 113 4.22 2.77 -11.59
N HIS A 114 4.24 1.86 -10.61
CA HIS A 114 3.42 0.66 -10.63
C HIS A 114 2.25 0.87 -9.68
N ASN A 115 1.04 0.75 -10.20
CA ASN A 115 -0.18 0.76 -9.41
C ASN A 115 -1.17 -0.24 -10.00
N MET A 116 -2.01 -0.81 -9.14
CA MET A 116 -3.02 -1.77 -9.53
C MET A 116 -4.21 -1.68 -8.59
N GLU A 117 -5.40 -1.70 -9.17
CA GLU A 117 -6.69 -1.83 -8.46
C GLU A 117 -7.06 -3.31 -8.33
N HIS A 118 -7.61 -3.68 -7.18
CA HIS A 118 -7.92 -5.07 -6.83
C HIS A 118 -9.39 -5.22 -6.44
N THR A 119 -10.00 -6.34 -6.82
CA THR A 119 -11.32 -6.74 -6.31
C THR A 119 -11.15 -7.62 -5.08
N TYR A 120 -10.73 -7.02 -3.96
CA TYR A 120 -10.58 -7.66 -2.64
C TYR A 120 -9.74 -8.94 -2.64
N VAL A 121 -8.42 -8.81 -2.81
CA VAL A 121 -7.48 -9.94 -2.81
C VAL A 121 -6.65 -9.97 -1.53
N GLN A 122 -6.22 -11.14 -1.08
CA GLN A 122 -5.28 -11.26 0.05
C GLN A 122 -3.83 -11.42 -0.40
N GLU A 123 -3.61 -11.75 -1.67
CA GLU A 123 -2.30 -11.95 -2.24
C GLU A 123 -2.25 -11.27 -3.61
N TYR A 124 -1.15 -10.59 -3.89
CA TYR A 124 -0.89 -9.97 -5.18
C TYR A 124 0.61 -9.99 -5.48
N GLU A 125 0.98 -10.60 -6.59
CA GLU A 125 2.32 -10.57 -7.15
C GLU A 125 2.34 -9.61 -8.34
N LEU A 126 3.34 -8.72 -8.37
CA LEU A 126 3.51 -7.80 -9.49
C LEU A 126 4.14 -8.53 -10.67
N ASP A 127 3.84 -8.04 -11.88
CA ASP A 127 4.63 -8.40 -13.06
C ASP A 127 6.12 -8.11 -12.79
N PRO A 128 7.04 -9.04 -13.14
CA PRO A 128 8.47 -8.86 -12.90
C PRO A 128 8.99 -7.56 -13.51
N ILE A 129 9.73 -6.78 -12.72
CA ILE A 129 10.20 -5.47 -13.12
C ILE A 129 11.64 -5.61 -13.65
N PRO A 130 11.92 -5.29 -14.93
CA PRO A 130 13.27 -5.40 -15.47
C PRO A 130 14.26 -4.49 -14.71
N LEU A 131 15.37 -5.06 -14.25
CA LEU A 131 16.40 -4.29 -13.53
C LEU A 131 17.27 -3.46 -14.47
N GLU A 132 17.32 -3.79 -15.76
CA GLU A 132 18.06 -3.03 -16.78
C GLU A 132 17.57 -1.57 -16.93
N ASP A 133 16.32 -1.31 -16.57
CA ASP A 133 15.73 0.03 -16.57
C ASP A 133 16.26 0.91 -15.43
N PHE A 134 16.92 0.31 -14.42
CA PHE A 134 17.46 0.98 -13.25
C PHE A 134 18.98 0.95 -13.25
N VAL A 135 19.59 1.93 -13.92
CA VAL A 135 21.05 2.11 -13.88
C VAL A 135 21.42 2.91 -12.63
N CYS A 136 21.64 2.20 -11.52
CA CYS A 136 22.08 2.81 -10.27
C CYS A 136 23.60 3.03 -10.32
N THR A 137 24.04 4.28 -10.33
CA THR A 137 25.46 4.62 -10.19
C THR A 137 25.82 4.73 -8.72
N ASP A 138 26.85 4.01 -8.30
CA ASP A 138 27.46 4.11 -6.96
C ASP A 138 27.99 5.53 -6.64
#